data_AF-A0A0K8SW74-F1
#
_entry.id   AF-A0A0K8SW74-F1
#
_cell.length_a   1.000
_cell.length_b   1.000
_cell.length_c   1.000
_cell.angle_alpha   90.00
_cell.angle_beta   90.00
_cell.angle_gamma   90.00
#
_symmetry.space_group_name_H-M   'P 1'
#
loop_
_entity.id
_entity.type
_entity.pdbx_description
1 polymer ?
#
loop_
_entity_poly.entity_id
_entity_poly.type
_entity_poly.pdbx_seq_one_letter_code
_entity_poly.pdbx_strand_id
1 'polypeptide(L)'
;FESSLMVQRSGTIALTALRNVFQSLNVNARRVFRLLMDDQLKNGGKNYQGMLFSDLYRACRNSFIVSSDLALRTQLTEFFDHKLVKHKKDTDHLSIPVDQAVLRQFNDG
;
A
#
# COMPACT_ATOMS: atom_id res chain seq x y z
N PHE A 1 -25.80 14.48 -12.77
CA PHE A 1 -24.51 15.05 -12.29
C PHE A 1 -24.25 14.74 -10.80
N GLU A 2 -24.75 13.63 -10.25
CA GLU A 2 -24.64 13.34 -8.81
C GLU A 2 -23.49 12.39 -8.43
N SER A 3 -23.00 11.58 -9.39
CA SER A 3 -21.98 10.54 -9.12
C SER A 3 -20.57 11.11 -8.84
N SER A 4 -20.24 12.29 -9.37
CA SER A 4 -18.90 12.90 -9.22
C SER A 4 -18.65 13.54 -7.85
N LEU A 5 -19.69 14.08 -7.19
CA LEU A 5 -19.53 14.72 -5.88
C LEU A 5 -19.32 13.69 -4.76
N MET A 6 -20.00 12.54 -4.87
CA MET A 6 -19.90 11.47 -3.87
C MET A 6 -18.56 10.73 -3.97
N VAL A 7 -18.03 10.50 -5.19
CA VAL A 7 -16.70 9.90 -5.38
C VAL A 7 -15.58 10.83 -4.92
N GLN A 8 -15.69 12.14 -5.17
CA GLN A 8 -14.70 13.13 -4.70
C GLN A 8 -14.64 13.20 -3.17
N ARG A 9 -15.79 13.30 -2.49
CA ARG A 9 -15.84 13.29 -1.01
C ARG A 9 -15.27 12.00 -0.43
N SER A 10 -15.60 10.86 -1.02
CA SER A 10 -15.07 9.55 -0.59
C SER A 10 -13.55 9.48 -0.77
N GLY A 11 -13.02 10.03 -1.87
CA GLY A 11 -11.58 10.13 -2.13
C GLY A 11 -10.84 10.99 -1.12
N THR A 12 -11.36 12.16 -0.75
CA THR A 12 -10.75 13.04 0.27
C THR A 12 -10.70 12.38 1.64
N ILE A 13 -11.76 11.65 2.03
CA ILE A 13 -11.80 10.92 3.30
C ILE A 13 -10.77 9.79 3.29
N ALA A 14 -10.70 9.01 2.21
CA ALA A 14 -9.73 7.93 2.07
C ALA A 14 -8.28 8.45 2.11
N LEU A 15 -8.00 9.57 1.43
CA LEU A 15 -6.69 10.23 1.44
C LEU A 15 -6.27 10.66 2.86
N THR A 16 -7.19 11.28 3.60
CA THR A 16 -6.94 11.77 4.96
C THR A 16 -6.69 10.60 5.91
N ALA A 17 -7.52 9.55 5.86
CA ALA A 17 -7.34 8.36 6.67
C ALA A 17 -5.98 7.68 6.37
N LEU A 18 -5.64 7.54 5.08
CA LEU A 18 -4.36 6.98 4.66
C LEU A 18 -3.16 7.79 5.19
N ARG A 19 -3.21 9.13 5.11
CA ARG A 19 -2.19 10.03 5.66
C ARG A 19 -2.01 9.84 7.16
N ASN A 20 -3.10 9.82 7.92
CA ASN A 20 -3.06 9.69 9.37
C ASN A 20 -2.41 8.37 9.79
N VAL A 21 -2.83 7.25 9.18
CA VAL A 21 -2.23 5.94 9.50
C VAL A 21 -0.77 5.89 9.06
N PHE A 22 -0.45 6.37 7.86
CA PHE A 22 0.93 6.40 7.35
C PHE A 22 1.89 7.21 8.24
N GLN A 23 1.42 8.31 8.83
CA GLN A 23 2.23 9.12 9.75
C GLN A 23 2.56 8.38 11.05
N SER A 24 1.64 7.55 11.55
CA SER A 24 1.83 6.73 12.76
C SER A 24 2.81 5.57 12.57
N LEU A 25 3.07 5.16 11.33
CA LEU A 25 4.00 4.08 11.01
C LEU A 25 5.45 4.45 11.36
N ASN A 26 6.26 3.48 11.79
CA ASN A 26 7.70 3.69 11.95
C ASN A 26 8.41 3.92 10.58
N VAL A 27 9.70 4.31 10.60
CA VAL A 27 10.44 4.64 9.36
C VAL A 27 10.49 3.47 8.38
N ASN A 28 10.76 2.25 8.85
CA ASN A 28 10.88 1.07 8.00
C ASN A 28 9.52 0.68 7.42
N ALA A 29 8.47 0.70 8.24
CA ALA A 29 7.08 0.52 7.83
C ALA A 29 6.69 1.46 6.67
N ARG A 30 6.98 2.76 6.81
CA ARG A 30 6.73 3.73 5.74
C ARG A 30 7.50 3.40 4.46
N ARG A 31 8.74 2.90 4.57
CA ARG A 31 9.55 2.49 3.41
C ARG A 31 8.97 1.24 2.73
N VAL A 32 8.53 0.23 3.48
CA VAL A 32 7.83 -0.95 2.93
C VAL A 32 6.55 -0.53 2.21
N PHE A 33 5.73 0.32 2.84
CA PHE A 33 4.49 0.81 2.24
C PHE A 33 4.75 1.57 0.93
N ARG A 34 5.80 2.41 0.88
CA ARG A 34 6.18 3.12 -0.36
C ARG A 34 6.60 2.18 -1.48
N LEU A 35 7.26 1.05 -1.20
CA LEU A 35 7.60 0.06 -2.23
C LEU A 35 6.34 -0.55 -2.85
N LEU A 36 5.36 -0.94 -2.03
CA LEU A 36 4.06 -1.43 -2.51
C LEU A 36 3.31 -0.37 -3.32
N MET A 37 3.34 0.87 -2.84
CA MET A 37 2.69 1.99 -3.52
C MET A 37 3.32 2.28 -4.87
N ASP A 38 4.64 2.34 -4.95
CA ASP A 38 5.37 2.57 -6.20
C ASP A 38 5.09 1.46 -7.21
N ASP A 39 5.12 0.19 -6.80
CA ASP A 39 4.76 -0.95 -7.66
C ASP A 39 3.32 -0.82 -8.17
N GLN A 40 2.37 -0.55 -7.28
CA GLN A 40 0.97 -0.37 -7.65
C GLN A 40 0.73 0.87 -8.53
N LEU A 41 1.51 1.95 -8.37
CA LEU A 41 1.37 3.14 -9.22
C LEU A 41 1.95 2.92 -10.63
N LYS A 42 3.01 2.12 -10.73
CA LYS A 42 3.67 1.75 -12.00
C LYS A 42 2.89 0.69 -12.77
N ASN A 43 2.40 -0.33 -12.08
CA ASN A 43 1.76 -1.50 -12.67
C ASN A 43 0.22 -1.47 -12.59
N GLY A 44 -0.34 -0.54 -11.80
CA GLY A 44 -1.77 -0.42 -11.55
C GLY A 44 -2.58 -0.14 -12.81
N GLY A 45 -3.57 -0.98 -13.05
CA GLY A 45 -4.47 -0.96 -14.20
C GLY A 45 -5.51 -2.08 -14.09
N LYS A 46 -6.27 -2.35 -15.17
CA LYS A 46 -7.42 -3.30 -15.14
C LYS A 46 -7.07 -4.73 -14.67
N ASN A 47 -5.82 -5.17 -14.82
CA ASN A 47 -5.39 -6.54 -14.52
C ASN A 47 -4.34 -6.64 -13.40
N TYR A 48 -4.08 -5.55 -12.68
CA TYR A 48 -3.10 -5.57 -11.59
C TYR A 48 -3.64 -6.40 -10.42
N GLN A 49 -2.94 -7.48 -10.07
CA GLN A 49 -3.34 -8.37 -8.99
C GLN A 49 -2.68 -8.01 -7.64
N GLY A 50 -1.73 -7.07 -7.64
CA GLY A 50 -0.85 -6.79 -6.51
C GLY A 50 0.60 -7.17 -6.79
N MET A 51 1.50 -6.75 -5.91
CA MET A 51 2.90 -7.14 -5.90
C MET A 51 3.04 -8.49 -5.21
N LEU A 52 3.85 -9.41 -5.73
CA LEU A 52 4.15 -10.65 -5.03
C LEU A 52 4.89 -10.37 -3.72
N PHE A 53 4.56 -11.10 -2.65
CA PHE A 53 5.29 -11.00 -1.38
C PHE A 53 6.79 -11.27 -1.57
N SER A 54 7.16 -12.24 -2.41
CA SER A 54 8.56 -12.56 -2.73
C SER A 54 9.31 -11.37 -3.38
N ASP A 55 8.65 -10.63 -4.27
CA ASP A 55 9.22 -9.43 -4.88
C ASP A 55 9.34 -8.29 -3.87
N LEU A 56 8.32 -8.08 -3.02
CA LEU A 56 8.39 -7.10 -1.93
C LEU A 56 9.56 -7.42 -0.98
N TYR A 57 9.70 -8.68 -0.58
CA TYR A 57 10.80 -9.12 0.28
C TYR A 57 12.16 -8.86 -0.35
N ARG A 58 12.32 -9.20 -1.64
CA ARG A 58 13.55 -8.91 -2.40
C ARG A 58 13.86 -7.41 -2.42
N ALA A 59 12.86 -6.57 -2.71
CA ALA A 59 13.03 -5.12 -2.74
C ALA A 59 13.39 -4.53 -1.36
N CYS A 60 12.75 -5.03 -0.30
CA CYS A 60 13.03 -4.62 1.08
C CYS A 60 14.44 -5.01 1.51
N ARG A 61 14.89 -6.21 1.15
CA ARG A 61 16.24 -6.71 1.46
C ARG A 61 17.32 -5.89 0.74
N ASN A 62 17.15 -5.65 -0.57
CA ASN A 62 18.09 -4.86 -1.36
C ASN A 62 18.21 -3.41 -0.87
N SER A 63 17.17 -2.88 -0.25
CA SER A 63 17.12 -1.52 0.29
C SER A 63 17.46 -1.44 1.79
N PHE A 64 17.88 -2.56 2.40
CA PHE A 64 18.17 -2.70 3.82
C PHE A 64 17.02 -2.23 4.73
N ILE A 65 15.76 -2.44 4.31
CA ILE A 65 14.56 -2.06 5.07
C ILE A 65 14.21 -3.14 6.11
N VAL A 66 14.40 -4.41 5.76
CA VAL A 66 14.10 -5.55 6.63
C VAL A 66 15.27 -6.52 6.71
N SER A 67 15.46 -7.08 7.91
CA SER A 67 16.58 -7.99 8.20
C SER A 67 16.24 -9.47 7.99
N SER A 68 14.95 -9.83 7.89
CA SER A 68 14.47 -11.20 7.70
C SER A 68 13.04 -11.24 7.15
N ASP A 69 12.61 -12.41 6.65
CA ASP A 69 11.22 -12.68 6.26
C ASP A 69 10.24 -12.43 7.41
N LEU A 70 10.58 -12.92 8.61
CA LEU A 70 9.76 -12.72 9.81
C LEU A 70 9.54 -11.24 10.12
N ALA A 71 10.59 -10.41 10.01
CA ALA A 71 10.47 -8.97 10.24
C ALA A 71 9.52 -8.30 9.24
N LEU A 72 9.55 -8.70 7.95
CA LEU A 72 8.61 -8.22 6.96
C LEU A 72 7.18 -8.68 7.26
N ARG A 73 6.99 -9.95 7.65
CA ARG A 73 5.67 -10.49 8.01
C ARG A 73 5.07 -9.75 9.20
N THR A 74 5.84 -9.47 10.25
CA THR A 74 5.39 -8.65 11.37
C THR A 74 4.92 -7.27 10.90
N GLN A 75 5.69 -6.62 10.01
CA GLN A 75 5.30 -5.33 9.46
C GLN A 75 4.01 -5.39 8.63
N LEU A 76 3.83 -6.45 7.83
CA LEU A 76 2.63 -6.68 7.05
C LEU A 76 1.42 -6.97 7.93
N THR A 77 1.60 -7.66 9.06
CA THR A 77 0.51 -7.88 10.04
C THR A 77 -0.05 -6.56 10.54
N GLU A 78 0.79 -5.57 10.86
CA GLU A 78 0.32 -4.22 11.22
C GLU A 78 -0.45 -3.55 10.07
N PHE A 79 -0.01 -3.73 8.82
CA PHE A 79 -0.72 -3.18 7.67
C PHE A 79 -2.08 -3.84 7.45
N PHE A 80 -2.21 -5.13 7.73
CA PHE A 80 -3.48 -5.84 7.61
C PHE A 80 -4.47 -5.41 8.71
N ASP A 81 -4.00 -5.23 9.94
CA ASP A 81 -4.82 -4.73 11.06
C ASP A 81 -5.40 -3.34 10.75
N HIS A 82 -4.56 -2.45 10.23
CA HIS A 82 -4.96 -1.11 9.80
C HIS A 82 -5.62 -1.05 8.42
N LYS A 83 -5.84 -2.19 7.77
CA LYS A 83 -6.44 -2.30 6.41
C LYS A 83 -5.72 -1.47 5.34
N LEU A 84 -4.43 -1.20 5.53
CA LEU A 84 -3.57 -0.49 4.58
C LEU A 84 -3.20 -1.34 3.37
N VAL A 85 -3.11 -2.65 3.57
CA VAL A 85 -2.74 -3.62 2.53
C VAL A 85 -3.72 -4.79 2.60
N LYS A 86 -4.04 -5.37 1.44
CA LYS A 86 -4.76 -6.63 1.29
C LYS A 86 -3.81 -7.70 0.81
N HIS A 87 -3.96 -8.90 1.35
CA HIS A 87 -3.22 -10.09 0.94
C HIS A 87 -4.16 -11.10 0.28
N LYS A 88 -3.91 -11.42 -0.98
CA LYS A 88 -4.56 -12.51 -1.69
C LYS A 88 -3.74 -13.79 -1.44
N LYS A 89 -4.10 -14.51 -0.37
CA LYS A 89 -3.31 -15.66 0.15
C LYS A 89 -3.05 -16.76 -0.88
N ASP A 90 -4.00 -17.03 -1.76
CA ASP A 90 -3.88 -18.07 -2.80
C ASP A 90 -2.73 -17.80 -3.78
N THR A 91 -2.56 -16.55 -4.17
CA THR A 91 -1.53 -16.13 -5.13
C THR A 91 -0.36 -15.40 -4.47
N ASP A 92 -0.41 -15.20 -3.16
CA ASP A 92 0.57 -14.44 -2.36
C ASP A 92 0.79 -12.98 -2.83
N HIS A 93 -0.25 -12.36 -3.40
CA HIS A 93 -0.20 -10.98 -3.88
C HIS A 93 -0.65 -9.98 -2.81
N LEU A 94 0.04 -8.83 -2.76
CA LEU A 94 -0.19 -7.72 -1.86
C LEU A 94 -0.65 -6.48 -2.63
N SER A 95 -1.73 -5.83 -2.21
CA SER A 95 -2.26 -4.63 -2.85
C SER A 95 -2.76 -3.61 -1.84
N ILE A 96 -2.66 -2.32 -2.17
CA ILE A 96 -3.22 -1.24 -1.35
C ILE A 96 -4.69 -1.07 -1.78
N PRO A 97 -5.68 -1.20 -0.87
CA PRO A 97 -7.10 -1.20 -1.20
C PRO A 97 -7.66 0.23 -1.37
N VAL A 98 -6.94 1.07 -2.09
CA VAL A 98 -7.27 2.47 -2.36
C VAL A 98 -7.19 2.69 -3.87
N ASP A 99 -8.10 3.53 -4.38
CA ASP A 99 -8.14 3.87 -5.80
C ASP A 99 -6.80 4.48 -6.26
N GLN A 100 -6.38 4.15 -7.48
CA GLN A 100 -5.10 4.61 -8.03
C GLN A 100 -5.02 6.15 -8.10
N ALA A 101 -6.13 6.85 -8.33
CA ALA A 101 -6.16 8.31 -8.32
C ALA A 101 -5.95 8.90 -6.93
N VAL A 102 -6.48 8.26 -5.88
CA VAL A 102 -6.24 8.67 -4.48
C VAL A 102 -4.80 8.35 -4.08
N LEU A 103 -4.27 7.19 -4.48
CA LEU A 103 -2.90 6.79 -4.22
C LEU A 103 -1.89 7.72 -4.90
N ARG A 104 -2.19 8.20 -6.12
CA ARG A 104 -1.40 9.24 -6.80
C ARG A 104 -1.42 10.57 -6.05
N GLN A 105 -2.59 11.04 -5.62
CA GLN A 105 -2.70 12.27 -4.82
C GLN A 105 -1.94 12.16 -3.49
N PHE A 106 -1.96 10.98 -2.86
CA PHE A 106 -1.17 10.72 -1.66
C PHE A 106 0.35 10.83 -1.92
N ASN A 107 0.82 10.33 -3.06
CA ASN A 107 2.24 10.36 -3.42
C ASN A 107 2.76 11.74 -3.83
N ASP A 108 1.90 12.61 -4.36
CA ASP A 108 2.26 13.96 -4.83
C ASP A 108 2.33 15.01 -3.71
N GLY A 109 1.61 14.77 -2.61
CA GLY A 109 1.48 15.72 -1.50
C GLY A 109 2.34 15.47 -0.28
#